data_AF-A0A7R7GHP8-F1
#
_entry.id   AF-A0A7R7GHP8-F1
#
_cell.length_a   1.000
_cell.length_b   1.000
_cell.length_c   1.000
_cell.angle_alpha   90.00
_cell.angle_beta   90.00
_cell.angle_gamma   90.00
#
_symmetry.space_group_name_H-M   'P 1'
#
loop_
_entity.id
_entity.type
_entity.pdbx_description
1 polymer ?
#
loop_
_entity_poly.entity_id
_entity_poly.type
_entity_poly.pdbx_seq_one_letter_code
_entity_poly.pdbx_strand_id
1 'polypeptide(L)' 'MKRLTDKRLVETIQDLKHWDGYPPTTEYIVQTFPMLEEETVKRALIRVCNRGKIQKQGSHWYICT' A
#
# COMPACT_ATOMS: atom_id res chain seq x y z
N MET A 1 -0.67 15.49 12.45
CA MET A 1 -1.28 14.48 11.54
C MET A 1 -0.49 13.19 11.62
N LYS A 2 -1.14 12.04 11.90
CA LYS A 2 -0.47 10.72 11.92
C LYS A 2 -0.13 10.33 10.47
N ARG A 3 1.15 10.44 10.10
CA ARG A 3 1.65 10.08 8.76
C ARG A 3 1.71 8.55 8.62
N LEU A 4 1.13 7.99 7.55
CA LEU A 4 1.31 6.58 7.23
C LEU A 4 2.79 6.32 6.92
N THR A 5 3.43 5.47 7.71
CA THR A 5 4.86 5.15 7.56
C THR A 5 5.06 4.14 6.44
N ASP A 6 6.24 4.17 5.81
CA ASP A 6 6.57 3.20 4.77
C ASP A 6 6.51 1.76 5.28
N LYS A 7 7.03 1.53 6.50
CA LYS A 7 7.02 0.21 7.15
C LYS A 7 5.59 -0.33 7.26
N ARG A 8 4.68 0.47 7.83
CA ARG A 8 3.29 0.07 8.02
C ARG A 8 2.59 -0.21 6.69
N LEU A 9 2.86 0.59 5.66
CA LEU A 9 2.26 0.39 4.34
C LEU A 9 2.76 -0.90 3.67
N VAL A 10 4.07 -1.19 3.75
CA VAL A 10 4.65 -2.42 3.19
C VAL A 10 4.13 -3.65 3.92
N GLU A 11 4.10 -3.63 5.26
CA GLU A 11 3.50 -4.71 6.08
C GLU A 11 2.04 -4.94 5.70
N THR A 12 1.26 -3.88 5.52
CA THR A 12 -0.15 -4.01 5.12
C THR A 12 -0.28 -4.66 3.74
N ILE A 13 0.54 -4.25 2.76
CA ILE A 13 0.53 -4.88 1.42
C ILE A 13 0.91 -6.37 1.50
N GLN A 14 1.86 -6.71 2.38
CA GLN A 14 2.28 -8.09 2.61
C GLN A 14 1.15 -8.92 3.21
N ASP A 15 0.49 -8.39 4.24
CA ASP A 15 -0.62 -9.04 4.92
C ASP A 15 -1.78 -9.27 3.96
N LEU A 16 -2.21 -8.25 3.22
CA LEU A 16 -3.32 -8.38 2.26
C LEU A 16 -3.01 -9.42 1.18
N LYS A 17 -1.77 -9.46 0.68
CA LYS A 17 -1.35 -10.51 -0.26
C LYS A 17 -1.39 -11.90 0.37
N HIS A 18 -1.05 -12.04 1.64
CA HIS A 18 -1.11 -13.32 2.36
C HIS A 18 -2.55 -13.82 2.51
N TRP A 19 -3.49 -12.92 2.80
CA TRP A 19 -4.91 -13.27 2.99
C TRP A 19 -5.64 -13.59 1.68
N ASP A 20 -5.50 -12.75 0.65
CA ASP A 20 -6.23 -12.92 -0.62
C ASP A 20 -5.50 -13.81 -1.64
N GLY A 21 -4.21 -14.12 -1.40
CA GLY A 21 -3.36 -14.82 -2.37
C GLY A 21 -2.91 -13.97 -3.56
N TYR A 22 -3.44 -12.74 -3.69
CA TYR A 22 -3.10 -11.79 -4.74
C TYR A 22 -2.60 -10.47 -4.14
N PRO A 23 -1.59 -9.81 -4.76
CA PRO A 23 -1.17 -8.49 -4.32
C PRO A 23 -2.33 -7.50 -4.38
N PRO A 24 -2.52 -6.63 -3.37
CA PRO A 24 -3.73 -5.82 -3.24
C PRO A 24 -3.81 -4.66 -4.25
N THR A 25 -5.03 -4.23 -4.56
CA THR A 25 -5.28 -3.02 -5.36
C THR A 25 -5.19 -1.74 -4.53
N THR A 26 -5.22 -0.58 -5.19
CA THR A 26 -5.22 0.71 -4.48
C THR A 26 -6.47 0.85 -3.62
N GLU A 27 -7.63 0.46 -4.15
CA GLU A 27 -8.94 0.53 -3.51
C GLU A 27 -8.95 -0.35 -2.26
N TYR A 28 -8.40 -1.56 -2.35
CA TYR A 28 -8.35 -2.46 -1.21
C TYR A 28 -7.42 -1.93 -0.11
N ILE A 29 -6.25 -1.40 -0.47
CA ILE A 29 -5.34 -0.78 0.50
C ILE A 29 -6.01 0.43 1.17
N VAL A 30 -6.72 1.28 0.44
CA VAL A 30 -7.45 2.44 1.02
C VAL A 30 -8.48 1.98 2.05
N GLN A 31 -9.24 0.93 1.75
CA GLN A 31 -10.24 0.37 2.67
C GLN A 31 -9.63 -0.12 3.99
N THR A 32 -8.37 -0.55 4.00
CA THR A 32 -7.68 -1.00 5.23
C THR A 32 -7.24 0.14 6.15
N PHE A 33 -7.33 1.40 5.69
CA PHE A 33 -7.02 2.59 6.48
C PHE A 33 -8.23 3.54 6.60
N PRO A 34 -9.35 3.12 7.24
CA PRO A 34 -10.58 3.92 7.28
C PRO A 34 -10.45 5.24 8.04
N MET A 35 -9.38 5.40 8.83
CA MET A 35 -9.09 6.64 9.56
C MET A 35 -8.20 7.62 8.78
N LEU A 36 -7.81 7.27 7.54
CA LEU A 36 -7.01 8.12 6.67
C LEU A 36 -7.83 8.53 5.45
N GLU A 37 -7.62 9.75 4.98
CA GLU A 37 -8.13 10.17 3.68
C GLU A 37 -7.49 9.33 2.56
N GLU A 38 -8.27 8.96 1.56
CA GLU A 38 -7.83 8.20 0.40
C GLU A 38 -6.59 8.82 -0.25
N GLU A 39 -6.59 10.14 -0.41
CA GLU A 39 -5.46 10.90 -0.97
C GLU A 39 -4.18 10.75 -0.15
N THR A 40 -4.29 10.62 1.18
CA THR A 40 -3.13 10.37 2.05
C THR A 40 -2.52 9.00 1.79
N VAL A 41 -3.36 7.97 1.59
CA VAL A 41 -2.91 6.60 1.29
C VAL A 41 -2.28 6.55 -0.11
N LYS A 42 -2.90 7.17 -1.12
CA LYS A 42 -2.34 7.27 -2.48
C LYS A 42 -0.98 7.96 -2.51
N ARG A 43 -0.84 9.08 -1.81
CA ARG A 43 0.47 9.78 -1.68
C ARG A 43 1.50 8.92 -0.98
N ALA A 44 1.11 8.14 0.02
CA ALA A 44 2.02 7.20 0.68
C ALA A 44 2.47 6.08 -0.28
N LEU A 45 1.55 5.51 -1.08
CA LEU A 45 1.87 4.50 -2.10
C LEU A 45 2.88 5.03 -3.12
N ILE A 46 2.64 6.21 -3.70
CA ILE A 46 3.57 6.85 -4.64
C ILE A 46 4.94 7.08 -3.97
N ARG A 47 4.96 7.58 -2.74
CA ARG A 47 6.21 7.83 -2.01
C ARG A 47 7.01 6.54 -1.77
N VAL A 48 6.35 5.47 -1.35
CA VAL A 48 6.98 4.17 -1.08
C VAL A 48 7.44 3.50 -2.38
N CYS A 49 6.68 3.70 -3.46
CA CYS A 49 7.04 3.27 -4.81
C CYS A 49 8.30 3.97 -5.32
N ASN A 50 8.38 5.29 -5.21
CA ASN A 50 9.55 6.07 -5.60
C ASN A 50 10.81 5.73 -4.79
N ARG A 51 10.63 5.15 -3.60
CA ARG A 51 11.72 4.64 -2.74
C ARG A 51 12.11 3.20 -3.08
N GLY A 52 11.51 2.59 -4.10
CA GLY A 52 11.81 1.24 -4.56
C GLY A 52 11.35 0.12 -3.63
N LYS A 53 10.48 0.40 -2.64
CA LYS A 53 10.00 -0.62 -1.68
C LYS A 53 8.80 -1.41 -2.19
N ILE A 54 8.00 -0.79 -3.05
CA ILE A 54 6.88 -1.41 -3.73
C ILE A 54 6.88 -0.98 -5.19
N GLN A 55 6.15 -1.72 -6.03
CA GLN A 55 5.92 -1.39 -7.43
C GLN A 55 4.46 -1.65 -7.78
N LYS A 56 3.92 -0.86 -8.71
CA LYS A 56 2.57 -1.07 -9.26
C LYS A 56 2.68 -1.82 -10.58
N GLN A 57 1.95 -2.93 -10.72
CA GLN A 57 1.77 -3.62 -12.01
C GLN A 57 0.28 -3.80 -12.28
N GLY A 58 -0.22 -3.18 -13.35
CA GLY A 58 -1.66 -3.08 -13.60
C GLY A 58 -2.38 -2.36 -12.45
N SER A 59 -3.40 -2.99 -11.88
CA SER A 59 -4.14 -2.49 -10.72
C SER A 59 -3.53 -2.86 -9.36
N HIS A 60 -2.50 -3.71 -9.32
CA HIS A 60 -2.01 -4.34 -8.10
C HIS A 60 -0.65 -3.80 -7.63
N TRP A 61 -0.40 -3.88 -6.32
CA TRP A 61 0.82 -3.44 -5.67
C TRP A 61 1.66 -4.61 -5.16
N TYR A 62 2.92 -4.66 -5.55
CA TYR A 62 3.88 -5.71 -5.22
C TYR A 62 4.99 -5.14 -4.35
N ILE A 63 5.46 -5.93 -3.38
CA ILE A 63 6.65 -5.59 -2.60
C ILE A 63 7.89 -5.89 -3.44
N CYS A 64 8.83 -4.95 -3.48
CA CYS A 64 10.14 -5.17 -4.10
C CYS A 64 11.04 -5.90 -3.11
N THR A 65 11.75 -6.93 -3.58
CA THR A 65 12.82 -7.61 -2.83
C THR A 65 14.06 -6.75 -2.68
#